data_AF-A0A6N7PX92-F1
#
_entry.id   AF-A0A6N7PX92-F1
#
_cell.length_a   1.000
_cell.length_b   1.000
_cell.length_c   1.000
_cell.angle_alpha   90.00
_cell.angle_beta   90.00
_cell.angle_gamma   90.00
#
_symmetry.space_group_name_H-M   'P 1'
#
loop_
_entity.id
_entity.type
_entity.pdbx_description
1 polymer ?
#
loop_
_entity_poly.entity_id
_entity_poly.type
_entity_poly.pdbx_seq_one_letter_code
_entity_poly.pdbx_strand_id
1 'polypeptide(L)'
;MSPTRPLAAAASLALLATSAGAAAYCPSYTASSPSNDHGCAIEAVPGTNPTVDEWNVIFDLVAQGPSAWGGDGPTVSDIGQGCGKPEPYQSVPARFPCELLKAITRVESGWRQFCVPTLPADQVGGESRTIISFDCGYGIGQVTSGMHVGENPDFDRERVASDPFYNLATSTRILAAKWKATNCVGDNQPKVVEHWYAATWAYNGLAYVNNPNNPNYDTNRGVWKPSVGGAAPYQEKVYGFMEFNSQWQTIEPAYPNPGDIGGGSSPPALPDPDCASPTDCVNKRPTHVTACNGDGGGSGSGGGGAGGSGAGGEGAGGEGAGDGSGAGDGSGAGGEGGAGWGGGASGEGGGGGAGAFAADDDGAVRGFVSCQCHATGTSEGPPGWLGLATFAALASLGARRRRR
;
A
#
# COMPACT_ATOMS: atom_id res chain seq x y z
N MET A 1 -75.02 1.15 38.96
CA MET A 1 -74.74 0.92 37.52
C MET A 1 -73.45 1.64 37.18
N SER A 2 -72.33 0.92 37.21
CA SER A 2 -71.02 1.45 36.85
C SER A 2 -70.78 1.28 35.36
N PRO A 3 -70.32 2.30 34.61
CA PRO A 3 -69.84 2.08 33.25
C PRO A 3 -68.33 1.78 33.26
N THR A 4 -68.01 0.66 32.65
CA THR A 4 -66.68 0.16 32.29
C THR A 4 -65.95 1.10 31.34
N ARG A 5 -64.67 1.40 31.63
CA ARG A 5 -63.73 2.07 30.73
C ARG A 5 -63.11 1.06 29.75
N PRO A 6 -62.94 1.37 28.45
CA PRO A 6 -62.19 0.51 27.54
C PRO A 6 -60.68 0.77 27.65
N LEU A 7 -59.91 -0.33 27.65
CA LEU A 7 -58.46 -0.33 27.51
C LEU A 7 -58.09 0.01 26.06
N ALA A 8 -57.28 1.05 25.87
CA ALA A 8 -56.64 1.35 24.59
C ALA A 8 -55.38 0.49 24.46
N ALA A 9 -55.35 -0.42 23.49
CA ALA A 9 -54.17 -1.16 23.11
C ALA A 9 -53.25 -0.25 22.28
N ALA A 10 -52.08 0.08 22.81
CA ALA A 10 -51.02 0.74 22.06
C ALA A 10 -50.25 -0.32 21.26
N ALA A 11 -50.37 -0.28 19.94
CA ALA A 11 -49.52 -1.06 19.03
C ALA A 11 -48.19 -0.32 18.84
N SER A 12 -47.11 -0.85 19.41
CA SER A 12 -45.75 -0.36 19.17
C SER A 12 -45.25 -0.86 17.82
N LEU A 13 -45.16 0.04 16.85
CA LEU A 13 -44.51 -0.20 15.56
C LEU A 13 -42.99 -0.11 15.77
N ALA A 14 -42.30 -1.25 15.76
CA ALA A 14 -40.85 -1.29 15.76
C ALA A 14 -40.33 -0.92 14.36
N LEU A 15 -39.80 0.30 14.20
CA LEU A 15 -39.03 0.66 13.02
C LEU A 15 -37.68 -0.08 13.06
N LEU A 16 -37.54 -1.10 12.22
CA LEU A 16 -36.24 -1.65 11.84
C LEU A 16 -35.50 -0.58 11.03
N ALA A 17 -34.64 0.19 11.68
CA ALA A 17 -33.65 1.01 11.02
C ALA A 17 -32.59 0.09 10.41
N THR A 18 -32.73 -0.25 9.13
CA THR A 18 -31.64 -0.81 8.36
C THR A 18 -30.55 0.25 8.26
N SER A 19 -29.42 0.05 8.92
CA SER A 19 -28.22 0.83 8.67
C SER A 19 -27.83 0.60 7.21
N ALA A 20 -28.13 1.57 6.35
CA ALA A 20 -27.49 1.64 5.05
C ALA A 20 -25.99 1.85 5.35
N GLY A 21 -25.20 0.78 5.28
CA GLY A 21 -23.74 0.90 5.30
C GLY A 21 -23.35 1.90 4.23
N ALA A 22 -22.47 2.85 4.58
CA ALA A 22 -21.96 3.80 3.60
C ALA A 22 -21.50 3.01 2.37
N ALA A 23 -22.13 3.27 1.22
CA ALA A 23 -21.75 2.60 -0.02
C ALA A 23 -20.27 2.88 -0.25
N ALA A 24 -19.48 1.82 -0.41
CA ALA A 24 -18.04 1.96 -0.57
C ALA A 24 -17.76 2.81 -1.81
N TYR A 25 -16.92 3.83 -1.66
CA TYR A 25 -16.54 4.74 -2.75
C TYR A 25 -15.98 3.94 -3.93
N CYS A 26 -16.58 4.14 -5.11
CA CYS A 26 -16.40 3.33 -6.32
C CYS A 26 -16.41 4.21 -7.57
N PRO A 27 -15.35 5.00 -7.81
CA PRO A 27 -15.25 5.80 -9.02
C PRO A 27 -14.93 4.92 -10.23
N SER A 28 -15.46 5.29 -11.39
CA SER A 28 -15.10 4.70 -12.68
C SER A 28 -15.10 5.76 -13.78
N TYR A 29 -14.06 6.60 -13.82
CA TYR A 29 -13.81 7.57 -14.89
C TYR A 29 -13.24 6.89 -16.15
N THR A 30 -14.00 5.94 -16.69
CA THR A 30 -13.65 5.14 -17.88
C THR A 30 -13.33 6.02 -19.08
N ALA A 31 -12.46 5.55 -19.99
CA ALA A 31 -11.99 6.35 -21.13
C ALA A 31 -13.13 7.02 -21.94
N SER A 32 -14.23 6.30 -22.18
CA SER A 32 -15.42 6.78 -22.90
C SER A 32 -16.37 7.66 -22.08
N SER A 33 -16.16 7.82 -20.77
CA SER A 33 -17.03 8.66 -19.94
C SER A 33 -16.90 10.12 -20.38
N PRO A 34 -18.02 10.84 -20.59
CA PRO A 34 -17.98 12.29 -20.78
C PRO A 34 -17.40 13.06 -19.60
N SER A 35 -17.34 12.44 -18.41
CA SER A 35 -16.74 13.00 -17.20
C SER A 35 -15.25 12.67 -17.06
N ASN A 36 -14.65 11.95 -18.03
CA ASN A 36 -13.21 11.74 -18.11
C ASN A 36 -12.51 13.00 -18.63
N ASP A 37 -12.35 13.99 -17.76
CA ASP A 37 -11.69 15.26 -18.04
C ASP A 37 -10.17 15.23 -17.78
N HIS A 38 -9.67 14.14 -17.19
CA HIS A 38 -8.24 13.93 -16.92
C HIS A 38 -7.55 13.05 -17.97
N GLY A 39 -8.28 12.52 -18.96
CA GLY A 39 -7.69 11.78 -20.07
C GLY A 39 -7.24 10.37 -19.68
N CYS A 40 -8.05 9.66 -18.90
CA CYS A 40 -7.82 8.25 -18.57
C CYS A 40 -7.87 7.42 -19.86
N ALA A 41 -6.83 6.62 -20.11
CA ALA A 41 -6.58 6.03 -21.42
C ALA A 41 -7.37 4.75 -21.72
N ILE A 42 -7.80 4.02 -20.68
CA ILE A 42 -8.30 2.65 -20.82
C ILE A 42 -9.76 2.59 -20.38
N GLU A 43 -10.55 1.80 -21.10
CA GLU A 43 -11.92 1.52 -20.68
C GLU A 43 -11.94 0.67 -19.41
N ALA A 44 -12.88 0.96 -18.51
CA ALA A 44 -13.20 0.10 -17.41
C ALA A 44 -13.68 -1.26 -17.93
N VAL A 45 -13.13 -2.33 -17.36
CA VAL A 45 -13.42 -3.69 -17.78
C VAL A 45 -14.38 -4.31 -16.75
N PRO A 46 -15.50 -4.94 -17.19
CA PRO A 46 -16.37 -5.67 -16.29
C PRO A 46 -15.61 -6.79 -15.57
N GLY A 47 -15.88 -6.99 -14.28
CA GLY A 47 -15.14 -7.97 -13.50
C GLY A 47 -15.71 -8.26 -12.13
N THR A 48 -15.23 -9.37 -11.57
CA THR A 48 -15.52 -9.82 -10.20
C THR A 48 -14.23 -9.81 -9.39
N ASN A 49 -14.29 -9.33 -8.17
CA ASN A 49 -13.11 -9.33 -7.30
C ASN A 49 -12.73 -10.77 -6.91
N PRO A 50 -11.43 -11.06 -6.79
CA PRO A 50 -10.98 -12.22 -6.05
C PRO A 50 -11.58 -12.25 -4.64
N THR A 51 -11.82 -13.45 -4.11
CA THR A 51 -12.15 -13.68 -2.71
C THR A 51 -10.98 -13.30 -1.80
N VAL A 52 -11.22 -13.23 -0.49
CA VAL A 52 -10.15 -12.92 0.49
C VAL A 52 -9.01 -13.94 0.43
N ASP A 53 -9.32 -15.22 0.26
CA ASP A 53 -8.32 -16.29 0.17
C ASP A 53 -7.52 -16.18 -1.13
N GLU A 54 -8.18 -15.95 -2.27
CA GLU A 54 -7.50 -15.72 -3.56
C GLU A 54 -6.62 -14.47 -3.52
N TRP A 55 -7.08 -13.38 -2.89
CA TRP A 55 -6.26 -12.19 -2.68
C TRP A 55 -5.01 -12.49 -1.87
N ASN A 56 -5.14 -13.24 -0.77
CA ASN A 56 -3.98 -13.62 0.03
C ASN A 56 -2.95 -14.43 -0.78
N VAL A 57 -3.39 -15.35 -1.64
CA VAL A 57 -2.50 -16.08 -2.57
C VAL A 57 -1.82 -15.13 -3.56
N ILE A 58 -2.56 -14.17 -4.12
CA ILE A 58 -2.03 -13.14 -5.03
C ILE A 58 -0.97 -12.28 -4.30
N PHE A 59 -1.25 -11.81 -3.08
CA PHE A 59 -0.29 -11.03 -2.31
C PHE A 59 0.98 -11.81 -2.00
N ASP A 60 0.86 -13.08 -1.62
CA ASP A 60 2.01 -13.93 -1.30
C ASP A 60 2.88 -14.19 -2.54
N LEU A 61 2.29 -14.35 -3.73
CA LEU A 61 3.01 -14.46 -4.99
C LEU A 61 3.68 -13.13 -5.39
N VAL A 62 2.96 -12.02 -5.29
CA VAL A 62 3.47 -10.69 -5.68
C VAL A 62 4.52 -10.15 -4.68
N ALA A 63 4.44 -10.50 -3.39
CA ALA A 63 5.47 -10.14 -2.41
C ALA A 63 6.85 -10.73 -2.80
N GLN A 64 6.86 -11.86 -3.51
CA GLN A 64 8.07 -12.52 -3.99
C GLN A 64 8.70 -11.88 -5.23
N GLY A 65 8.08 -10.84 -5.80
CA GLY A 65 8.68 -10.07 -6.89
C GLY A 65 8.78 -10.80 -8.24
N PRO A 66 9.45 -10.18 -9.24
CA PRO A 66 9.45 -10.63 -10.63
C PRO A 66 9.89 -12.07 -10.85
N SER A 67 10.82 -12.57 -10.04
CA SER A 67 11.29 -13.95 -10.14
C SER A 67 10.19 -15.00 -9.90
N ALA A 68 9.15 -14.65 -9.15
CA ALA A 68 8.08 -15.58 -8.80
C ALA A 68 6.95 -15.57 -9.84
N TRP A 69 6.64 -14.42 -10.43
CA TRP A 69 5.59 -14.32 -11.45
C TRP A 69 6.09 -14.41 -12.90
N GLY A 70 7.39 -14.36 -13.14
CA GLY A 70 7.97 -14.52 -14.46
C GLY A 70 7.35 -13.56 -15.50
N GLY A 71 6.82 -14.11 -16.59
CA GLY A 71 6.18 -13.34 -17.66
C GLY A 71 4.73 -12.92 -17.37
N ASP A 72 4.13 -13.39 -16.28
CA ASP A 72 2.73 -13.12 -15.98
C ASP A 72 2.52 -11.72 -15.41
N GLY A 73 3.56 -11.05 -14.90
CA GLY A 73 3.53 -9.67 -14.40
C GLY A 73 4.46 -8.73 -15.19
N PRO A 74 4.47 -7.43 -14.86
CA PRO A 74 5.38 -6.48 -15.49
C PRO A 74 6.82 -6.72 -15.05
N THR A 75 7.75 -6.15 -15.80
CA THR A 75 9.15 -6.04 -15.36
C THR A 75 9.26 -5.05 -14.21
N VAL A 76 10.08 -5.41 -13.21
CA VAL A 76 10.48 -4.52 -12.13
C VAL A 76 11.99 -4.63 -12.01
N SER A 77 12.68 -3.49 -12.03
CA SER A 77 14.13 -3.46 -11.84
C SER A 77 14.49 -3.88 -10.42
N ASP A 78 15.74 -4.30 -10.25
CA ASP A 78 16.34 -4.41 -8.92
C ASP A 78 16.19 -3.12 -8.09
N ILE A 79 16.25 -3.29 -6.77
CA ILE A 79 16.15 -2.24 -5.76
C ILE A 79 17.42 -2.22 -4.91
N GLY A 80 17.66 -1.10 -4.23
CA GLY A 80 18.79 -1.01 -3.30
C GLY A 80 18.54 -1.76 -1.99
N GLN A 81 19.56 -2.37 -1.43
CA GLN A 81 19.62 -2.88 -0.06
C GLN A 81 20.88 -2.35 0.62
N GLY A 82 20.78 -1.99 1.91
CA GLY A 82 21.90 -1.42 2.67
C GLY A 82 22.06 0.08 2.44
N CYS A 83 22.56 0.79 3.45
CA CYS A 83 22.83 2.24 3.41
C CYS A 83 24.28 2.61 3.74
N GLY A 84 25.16 1.61 3.68
CA GLY A 84 26.56 1.73 4.06
C GLY A 84 26.81 1.52 5.55
N LYS A 85 25.78 1.26 6.39
CA LYS A 85 25.93 1.05 7.84
C LYS A 85 24.75 0.23 8.44
N PRO A 86 24.97 -1.00 8.92
CA PRO A 86 26.20 -1.80 8.78
C PRO A 86 26.43 -2.35 7.37
N GLU A 87 25.39 -2.50 6.55
CA GLU A 87 25.51 -3.17 5.25
C GLU A 87 25.88 -2.19 4.13
N PRO A 88 26.88 -2.49 3.30
CA PRO A 88 27.15 -1.73 2.07
C PRO A 88 25.94 -1.72 1.14
N TYR A 89 25.75 -0.63 0.41
CA TYR A 89 24.71 -0.58 -0.62
C TYR A 89 24.97 -1.63 -1.70
N GLN A 90 23.95 -2.41 -2.03
CA GLN A 90 23.94 -3.35 -3.14
C GLN A 90 22.60 -3.36 -3.87
N SER A 91 22.63 -3.70 -5.15
CA SER A 91 21.42 -3.93 -5.96
C SER A 91 20.96 -5.37 -5.77
N VAL A 92 19.70 -5.55 -5.39
CA VAL A 92 19.09 -6.87 -5.18
C VAL A 92 17.78 -7.01 -5.95
N PRO A 93 17.38 -8.23 -6.33
CA PRO A 93 16.06 -8.47 -6.92
C PRO A 93 14.94 -7.92 -6.03
N ALA A 94 13.98 -7.23 -6.64
CA ALA A 94 12.88 -6.63 -5.90
C ALA A 94 12.06 -7.68 -5.16
N ARG A 95 11.87 -7.45 -3.85
CA ARG A 95 11.00 -8.20 -2.94
C ARG A 95 10.25 -7.19 -2.10
N PHE A 96 9.03 -7.52 -1.70
CA PHE A 96 8.14 -6.58 -1.02
C PHE A 96 7.51 -7.25 0.21
N PRO A 97 7.44 -6.58 1.36
CA PRO A 97 6.69 -7.09 2.49
C PRO A 97 5.21 -7.25 2.12
N CYS A 98 4.66 -8.45 2.27
CA CYS A 98 3.26 -8.69 1.90
C CYS A 98 2.30 -7.91 2.81
N GLU A 99 2.65 -7.70 4.08
CA GLU A 99 1.88 -6.93 5.05
C GLU A 99 1.72 -5.49 4.55
N LEU A 100 2.77 -4.97 3.91
CA LEU A 100 2.76 -3.65 3.28
C LEU A 100 1.88 -3.61 2.03
N LEU A 101 2.01 -4.58 1.12
CA LEU A 101 1.16 -4.64 -0.07
C LEU A 101 -0.33 -4.75 0.30
N LYS A 102 -0.63 -5.62 1.27
CA LYS A 102 -1.97 -5.81 1.85
C LYS A 102 -2.49 -4.50 2.44
N ALA A 103 -1.70 -3.81 3.23
CA ALA A 103 -2.11 -2.57 3.88
C ALA A 103 -2.27 -1.38 2.91
N ILE A 104 -1.35 -1.20 1.96
CA ILE A 104 -1.45 -0.17 0.91
C ILE A 104 -2.76 -0.35 0.15
N THR A 105 -3.03 -1.54 -0.35
CA THR A 105 -4.23 -1.81 -1.16
C THR A 105 -5.54 -1.72 -0.35
N ARG A 106 -5.49 -1.85 0.98
CA ARG A 106 -6.64 -1.48 1.83
C ARG A 106 -6.91 0.01 1.81
N VAL A 107 -5.88 0.84 1.88
CA VAL A 107 -6.01 2.30 1.78
C VAL A 107 -6.46 2.71 0.37
N GLU A 108 -5.89 2.10 -0.67
CA GLU A 108 -6.16 2.49 -2.07
C GLU A 108 -7.57 2.11 -2.54
N SER A 109 -8.04 0.90 -2.24
CA SER A 109 -9.30 0.40 -2.82
C SER A 109 -10.16 -0.44 -1.87
N GLY A 110 -9.61 -0.79 -0.69
CA GLY A 110 -10.23 -1.76 0.21
C GLY A 110 -10.13 -3.20 -0.28
N TRP A 111 -9.07 -3.54 -1.04
CA TRP A 111 -8.90 -4.82 -1.75
C TRP A 111 -9.92 -5.06 -2.86
N ARG A 112 -10.14 -4.06 -3.71
CA ARG A 112 -11.08 -4.16 -4.83
C ARG A 112 -10.43 -3.71 -6.12
N GLN A 113 -10.43 -4.59 -7.12
CA GLN A 113 -10.15 -4.24 -8.51
C GLN A 113 -11.40 -3.67 -9.18
N PHE A 114 -12.56 -4.25 -8.84
CA PHE A 114 -13.83 -3.96 -9.51
C PHE A 114 -14.91 -3.54 -8.51
N CYS A 115 -15.82 -2.67 -8.90
CA CYS A 115 -17.10 -2.49 -8.21
C CYS A 115 -18.15 -1.80 -9.09
N VAL A 116 -19.39 -1.78 -8.59
CA VAL A 116 -20.48 -1.01 -9.20
C VAL A 116 -20.16 0.48 -9.04
N PRO A 117 -20.09 1.27 -10.12
CA PRO A 117 -19.73 2.67 -10.02
C PRO A 117 -20.74 3.47 -9.19
N THR A 118 -20.23 4.29 -8.29
CA THR A 118 -21.00 5.28 -7.52
C THR A 118 -20.75 6.71 -7.98
N LEU A 119 -19.80 6.90 -8.90
CA LEU A 119 -19.47 8.14 -9.59
C LEU A 119 -18.58 7.83 -10.81
N PRO A 120 -18.45 8.75 -11.78
CA PRO A 120 -19.24 9.97 -11.97
C PRO A 120 -20.72 9.67 -12.30
N ALA A 121 -21.57 10.71 -12.29
CA ALA A 121 -23.03 10.57 -12.39
C ALA A 121 -23.48 9.79 -13.64
N ASP A 122 -22.76 9.90 -14.75
CA ASP A 122 -23.02 9.18 -16.00
C ASP A 122 -22.70 7.68 -15.94
N GLN A 123 -22.01 7.21 -14.89
CA GLN A 123 -21.60 5.81 -14.71
C GLN A 123 -22.36 5.10 -13.58
N VAL A 124 -23.08 5.85 -12.73
CA VAL A 124 -23.72 5.34 -11.50
C VAL A 124 -24.64 4.16 -11.78
N GLY A 125 -24.49 3.10 -10.98
CA GLY A 125 -25.39 1.95 -10.98
C GLY A 125 -25.23 0.98 -12.16
N GLY A 126 -24.21 1.19 -13.00
CA GLY A 126 -23.83 0.23 -14.05
C GLY A 126 -23.26 -1.08 -13.49
N GLU A 127 -22.90 -2.01 -14.39
CA GLU A 127 -22.24 -3.26 -14.01
C GLU A 127 -20.93 -3.05 -13.24
N SER A 128 -20.59 -4.01 -12.37
CA SER A 128 -19.29 -4.07 -11.67
C SER A 128 -18.14 -4.09 -12.67
N ARG A 129 -17.25 -3.11 -12.55
CA ARG A 129 -16.14 -2.88 -13.49
C ARG A 129 -14.95 -2.26 -12.78
N THR A 130 -13.83 -2.11 -13.50
CA THR A 130 -12.58 -1.57 -12.97
C THR A 130 -12.82 -0.27 -12.21
N ILE A 131 -12.26 -0.15 -11.01
CA ILE A 131 -12.20 1.13 -10.29
C ILE A 131 -11.22 2.03 -11.04
N ILE A 132 -11.68 3.21 -11.44
CA ILE A 132 -10.86 4.23 -12.09
C ILE A 132 -11.15 5.55 -11.37
N SER A 133 -10.18 6.08 -10.63
CA SER A 133 -10.29 7.37 -9.95
C SER A 133 -10.26 8.53 -10.95
N PHE A 134 -10.61 9.73 -10.48
CA PHE A 134 -10.67 10.93 -11.32
C PHE A 134 -9.30 11.30 -11.90
N ASP A 135 -8.21 10.96 -11.22
CA ASP A 135 -6.82 11.15 -11.65
C ASP A 135 -6.25 9.91 -12.36
N CYS A 136 -7.12 9.04 -12.88
CA CYS A 136 -6.74 7.87 -13.68
C CYS A 136 -5.92 6.82 -12.91
N GLY A 137 -6.17 6.66 -11.61
CA GLY A 137 -5.70 5.52 -10.82
C GLY A 137 -6.59 4.29 -11.03
N TYR A 138 -5.99 3.20 -11.50
CA TYR A 138 -6.71 1.98 -11.87
C TYR A 138 -6.59 0.89 -10.79
N GLY A 139 -7.73 0.29 -10.44
CA GLY A 139 -7.80 -1.01 -9.77
C GLY A 139 -7.29 -1.04 -8.34
N ILE A 140 -6.91 -2.24 -7.88
CA ILE A 140 -6.66 -2.51 -6.46
C ILE A 140 -5.58 -1.62 -5.85
N GLY A 141 -4.51 -1.34 -6.58
CA GLY A 141 -3.40 -0.51 -6.10
C GLY A 141 -3.40 0.91 -6.66
N GLN A 142 -4.48 1.32 -7.35
CA GLN A 142 -4.64 2.66 -7.94
C GLN A 142 -3.42 3.05 -8.79
N VAL A 143 -3.09 2.22 -9.79
CA VAL A 143 -1.98 2.47 -10.73
C VAL A 143 -2.32 3.66 -11.61
N THR A 144 -1.59 4.77 -11.44
CA THR A 144 -1.87 6.04 -12.15
C THR A 144 -0.84 6.37 -13.25
N SER A 145 0.46 6.26 -12.95
CA SER A 145 1.51 6.61 -13.91
C SER A 145 1.53 5.63 -15.09
N GLY A 146 1.43 6.13 -16.31
CA GLY A 146 1.33 5.33 -17.53
C GLY A 146 -0.11 5.09 -18.00
N MET A 147 -1.12 5.51 -17.23
CA MET A 147 -2.53 5.25 -17.51
C MET A 147 -3.28 6.43 -18.16
N HIS A 148 -2.59 7.52 -18.52
CA HIS A 148 -3.17 8.65 -19.24
C HIS A 148 -2.99 8.53 -20.76
N VAL A 149 -3.88 9.19 -21.50
CA VAL A 149 -3.78 9.31 -22.96
C VAL A 149 -2.46 9.99 -23.32
N GLY A 150 -1.74 9.40 -24.28
CA GLY A 150 -0.44 9.90 -24.73
C GLY A 150 0.76 9.37 -23.93
N GLU A 151 0.54 8.73 -22.79
CA GLU A 151 1.59 7.99 -22.09
C GLU A 151 1.85 6.64 -22.77
N ASN A 152 3.10 6.19 -22.76
CA ASN A 152 3.53 4.93 -23.37
C ASN A 152 4.38 4.13 -22.38
N PRO A 153 3.77 3.52 -21.35
CA PRO A 153 4.49 2.68 -20.42
C PRO A 153 5.00 1.40 -21.10
N ASP A 154 5.99 0.77 -20.48
CA ASP A 154 6.54 -0.54 -20.84
C ASP A 154 5.80 -1.71 -20.16
N PHE A 155 4.58 -1.46 -19.67
CA PHE A 155 3.66 -2.46 -19.14
C PHE A 155 2.33 -2.41 -19.91
N ASP A 156 1.62 -3.53 -19.94
CA ASP A 156 0.28 -3.66 -20.54
C ASP A 156 -0.79 -2.93 -19.71
N ARG A 157 -1.37 -1.87 -20.27
CA ARG A 157 -2.36 -1.02 -19.56
C ARG A 157 -3.73 -1.69 -19.48
N GLU A 158 -4.09 -2.46 -20.49
CA GLU A 158 -5.33 -3.22 -20.56
C GLU A 158 -5.35 -4.30 -19.47
N ARG A 159 -4.21 -4.94 -19.20
CA ARG A 159 -4.06 -5.87 -18.08
C ARG A 159 -4.09 -5.16 -16.72
N VAL A 160 -3.54 -3.95 -16.58
CA VAL A 160 -3.71 -3.16 -15.34
C VAL A 160 -5.20 -2.94 -15.03
N ALA A 161 -6.04 -2.71 -16.05
CA ALA A 161 -7.47 -2.51 -15.84
C ALA A 161 -8.24 -3.82 -15.56
N SER A 162 -7.86 -4.92 -16.22
CA SER A 162 -8.66 -6.16 -16.27
C SER A 162 -8.18 -7.30 -15.37
N ASP A 163 -6.92 -7.31 -14.96
CA ASP A 163 -6.29 -8.42 -14.24
C ASP A 163 -5.87 -7.96 -12.83
N PRO A 164 -6.58 -8.42 -11.78
CA PRO A 164 -6.27 -8.06 -10.39
C PRO A 164 -4.83 -8.41 -9.96
N PHE A 165 -4.29 -9.52 -10.46
CA PHE A 165 -2.91 -9.92 -10.19
C PHE A 165 -1.93 -8.98 -10.89
N TYR A 166 -2.13 -8.71 -12.18
CA TYR A 166 -1.26 -7.83 -12.95
C TYR A 166 -1.29 -6.38 -12.45
N ASN A 167 -2.46 -5.88 -12.02
CA ASN A 167 -2.60 -4.57 -11.41
C ASN A 167 -1.71 -4.47 -10.16
N LEU A 168 -1.82 -5.43 -9.24
CA LEU A 168 -1.02 -5.45 -8.03
C LEU A 168 0.47 -5.57 -8.33
N ALA A 169 0.87 -6.44 -9.26
CA ALA A 169 2.26 -6.56 -9.68
C ALA A 169 2.78 -5.24 -10.27
N THR A 170 1.96 -4.50 -11.02
CA THR A 170 2.29 -3.15 -11.52
C THR A 170 2.38 -2.12 -10.39
N SER A 171 1.55 -2.21 -9.35
CA SER A 171 1.70 -1.38 -8.15
C SER A 171 3.06 -1.58 -7.47
N THR A 172 3.59 -2.80 -7.45
CA THR A 172 4.93 -3.04 -6.89
C THR A 172 6.06 -2.40 -7.70
N ARG A 173 5.87 -2.25 -9.03
CA ARG A 173 6.80 -1.50 -9.87
C ARG A 173 6.89 -0.03 -9.44
N ILE A 174 5.74 0.58 -9.15
CA ILE A 174 5.66 1.95 -8.62
C ILE A 174 6.33 2.00 -7.25
N LEU A 175 6.01 1.08 -6.35
CA LEU A 175 6.58 1.03 -5.01
C LEU A 175 8.11 0.85 -5.03
N ALA A 176 8.65 0.00 -5.92
CA ALA A 176 10.09 -0.14 -6.13
C ALA A 176 10.73 1.16 -6.65
N ALA A 177 10.05 1.90 -7.54
CA ALA A 177 10.52 3.20 -7.97
C ALA A 177 10.55 4.21 -6.81
N LYS A 178 9.56 4.18 -5.91
CA LYS A 178 9.53 5.03 -4.71
C LYS A 178 10.67 4.69 -3.75
N TRP A 179 10.89 3.40 -3.48
CA TRP A 179 12.02 2.94 -2.67
C TRP A 179 13.37 3.48 -3.16
N LYS A 180 13.62 3.40 -4.48
CA LYS A 180 14.84 3.94 -5.08
C LYS A 180 14.95 5.47 -5.01
N ALA A 181 13.83 6.17 -4.96
CA ALA A 181 13.77 7.63 -4.98
C ALA A 181 13.76 8.26 -3.57
N THR A 182 13.58 7.47 -2.52
CA THR A 182 13.51 7.95 -1.14
C THR A 182 14.82 7.70 -0.39
N ASN A 183 15.08 8.51 0.63
CA ASN A 183 16.18 8.26 1.56
C ASN A 183 15.96 6.97 2.35
N CYS A 184 17.07 6.39 2.80
CA CYS A 184 17.09 5.22 3.65
C CYS A 184 16.25 5.38 4.92
N VAL A 185 15.57 4.31 5.30
CA VAL A 185 15.05 4.12 6.66
C VAL A 185 15.74 2.88 7.22
N GLY A 186 16.31 3.01 8.41
CA GLY A 186 17.20 2.00 8.95
C GLY A 186 18.38 1.72 8.01
N ASP A 187 18.73 0.45 7.86
CA ASP A 187 19.72 -0.02 6.87
C ASP A 187 19.07 -0.46 5.54
N ASN A 188 17.90 0.08 5.19
CA ASN A 188 17.20 -0.12 3.90
C ASN A 188 17.14 -1.59 3.47
N GLN A 189 16.50 -2.43 4.29
CA GLN A 189 16.41 -3.87 4.13
C GLN A 189 15.05 -4.21 3.51
N PRO A 190 14.96 -4.71 2.27
CA PRO A 190 13.68 -4.94 1.59
C PRO A 190 12.73 -5.90 2.32
N LYS A 191 13.26 -6.83 3.14
CA LYS A 191 12.47 -7.76 3.94
C LYS A 191 11.92 -7.14 5.23
N VAL A 192 12.39 -5.96 5.67
CA VAL A 192 11.93 -5.31 6.91
C VAL A 192 10.82 -4.31 6.58
N VAL A 193 9.63 -4.50 7.16
CA VAL A 193 8.42 -3.72 6.86
C VAL A 193 8.65 -2.22 7.07
N GLU A 194 9.23 -1.85 8.20
CA GLU A 194 9.41 -0.46 8.61
C GLU A 194 10.42 0.30 7.75
N HIS A 195 11.36 -0.40 7.09
CA HIS A 195 12.33 0.26 6.21
C HIS A 195 11.64 0.83 4.95
N TRP A 196 10.42 0.40 4.64
CA TRP A 196 9.62 0.95 3.55
C TRP A 196 8.86 2.23 3.94
N TYR A 197 9.02 2.77 5.15
CA TYR A 197 8.23 3.91 5.62
C TYR A 197 8.26 5.11 4.65
N ALA A 198 9.44 5.53 4.21
CA ALA A 198 9.59 6.67 3.29
C ALA A 198 8.99 6.35 1.91
N ALA A 199 9.22 5.15 1.39
CA ALA A 199 8.65 4.69 0.12
C ALA A 199 7.11 4.62 0.17
N THR A 200 6.55 4.21 1.31
CA THR A 200 5.11 4.15 1.57
C THR A 200 4.51 5.55 1.54
N TRP A 201 5.13 6.52 2.21
CA TRP A 201 4.72 7.92 2.11
C TRP A 201 4.81 8.41 0.66
N ALA A 202 5.90 8.13 -0.04
CA ALA A 202 6.10 8.54 -1.42
C ALA A 202 5.16 7.86 -2.43
N TYR A 203 4.53 6.73 -2.07
CA TYR A 203 3.53 6.04 -2.89
C TYR A 203 2.31 6.93 -3.12
N ASN A 204 1.75 7.51 -2.06
CA ASN A 204 0.68 8.52 -2.18
C ASN A 204 1.22 9.88 -2.64
N GLY A 205 2.43 10.23 -2.21
CA GLY A 205 3.12 11.46 -2.60
C GLY A 205 3.79 12.15 -1.42
N LEU A 206 5.02 12.61 -1.67
CA LEU A 206 5.84 13.42 -0.77
C LEU A 206 5.32 14.86 -0.71
N ALA A 207 4.11 15.04 -0.18
CA ALA A 207 3.48 16.33 0.01
C ALA A 207 3.48 16.72 1.49
N TYR A 208 3.62 18.01 1.80
CA TYR A 208 3.59 18.51 3.19
C TYR A 208 2.30 18.15 3.93
N VAL A 209 1.17 18.04 3.23
CA VAL A 209 -0.10 17.59 3.82
C VAL A 209 -0.01 16.17 4.40
N ASN A 210 0.90 15.33 3.88
CA ASN A 210 1.13 13.96 4.33
C ASN A 210 2.30 13.85 5.32
N ASN A 211 2.94 14.97 5.70
CA ASN A 211 3.99 14.93 6.71
C ASN A 211 3.38 14.61 8.10
N PRO A 212 3.88 13.60 8.82
CA PRO A 212 3.48 13.29 10.21
C PRO A 212 3.57 14.46 11.20
N ASN A 213 4.47 15.41 10.95
CA ASN A 213 4.66 16.62 11.74
C ASN A 213 3.78 17.78 11.27
N ASN A 214 2.89 17.57 10.29
CA ASN A 214 1.94 18.60 9.89
C ASN A 214 1.00 18.92 11.07
N PRO A 215 0.89 20.20 11.48
CA PRO A 215 0.11 20.62 12.65
C PRO A 215 -1.41 20.41 12.50
N ASN A 216 -1.89 20.01 11.32
CA ASN A 216 -3.28 19.60 11.12
C ASN A 216 -3.59 18.21 11.72
N TYR A 217 -2.56 17.42 12.06
CA TYR A 217 -2.73 16.16 12.78
C TYR A 217 -2.64 16.37 14.29
N ASP A 218 -3.43 15.60 15.04
CA ASP A 218 -3.39 15.64 16.51
C ASP A 218 -1.98 15.23 16.99
N THR A 219 -1.41 16.06 17.87
CA THR A 219 -0.08 15.87 18.45
C THR A 219 -0.03 14.78 19.52
N ASN A 220 -1.19 14.26 19.94
CA ASN A 220 -1.32 13.14 20.87
C ASN A 220 -1.97 11.90 20.22
N ARG A 221 -1.96 11.81 18.87
CA ARG A 221 -2.59 10.69 18.17
C ARG A 221 -1.84 9.39 18.42
N GLY A 222 -2.58 8.35 18.75
CA GLY A 222 -2.07 6.98 18.73
C GLY A 222 -2.04 6.40 17.32
N VAL A 223 -1.79 5.09 17.23
CA VAL A 223 -1.92 4.33 15.98
C VAL A 223 -3.33 4.52 15.39
N TRP A 224 -3.39 4.83 14.09
CA TRP A 224 -4.66 5.04 13.40
C TRP A 224 -5.49 3.74 13.34
N LYS A 225 -6.78 3.83 13.69
CA LYS A 225 -7.68 2.66 13.74
C LYS A 225 -8.76 2.77 12.65
N PRO A 226 -8.82 1.85 11.68
CA PRO A 226 -9.79 1.92 10.58
C PRO A 226 -11.25 1.95 11.05
N SER A 227 -11.58 1.27 12.15
CA SER A 227 -12.93 1.24 12.72
C SER A 227 -13.37 2.54 13.37
N VAL A 228 -12.41 3.41 13.73
CA VAL A 228 -12.66 4.73 14.31
C VAL A 228 -12.58 5.81 13.23
N GLY A 229 -11.64 5.66 12.28
CA GLY A 229 -11.36 6.67 11.26
C GLY A 229 -10.56 7.84 11.83
N GLY A 230 -10.79 9.03 11.26
CA GLY A 230 -10.09 10.26 11.65
C GLY A 230 -8.90 10.61 10.75
N ALA A 231 -8.38 11.83 10.96
CA ALA A 231 -7.26 12.36 10.19
C ALA A 231 -5.95 11.71 10.60
N ALA A 232 -5.21 11.21 9.62
CA ALA A 232 -3.84 10.71 9.75
C ALA A 232 -3.16 10.83 8.38
N PRO A 233 -1.83 11.01 8.33
CA PRO A 233 -1.09 10.95 7.08
C PRO A 233 -1.15 9.53 6.48
N TYR A 234 -0.92 9.43 5.19
CA TYR A 234 -1.13 8.21 4.40
C TYR A 234 -0.45 6.97 5.00
N GLN A 235 0.85 7.05 5.27
CA GLN A 235 1.66 5.96 5.80
C GLN A 235 1.22 5.50 7.20
N GLU A 236 0.65 6.39 8.01
CA GLU A 236 0.07 6.01 9.31
C GLU A 236 -1.25 5.25 9.15
N LYS A 237 -2.05 5.57 8.11
CA LYS A 237 -3.25 4.77 7.78
C LYS A 237 -2.86 3.37 7.29
N VAL A 238 -1.83 3.29 6.45
CA VAL A 238 -1.28 2.00 5.99
C VAL A 238 -0.84 1.17 7.19
N TYR A 239 -0.03 1.73 8.10
CA TYR A 239 0.45 1.00 9.28
C TYR A 239 -0.69 0.64 10.23
N GLY A 240 -1.70 1.51 10.35
CA GLY A 240 -2.92 1.21 11.09
C GLY A 240 -3.67 0.00 10.56
N PHE A 241 -3.70 -0.24 9.24
CA PHE A 241 -4.27 -1.47 8.68
C PHE A 241 -3.42 -2.72 8.97
N MET A 242 -2.10 -2.58 9.13
CA MET A 242 -1.26 -3.71 9.54
C MET A 242 -1.58 -4.19 10.96
N GLU A 243 -1.93 -3.25 11.86
CA GLU A 243 -2.23 -3.54 13.27
C GLU A 243 -3.71 -3.87 13.50
N PHE A 244 -4.62 -3.19 12.81
CA PHE A 244 -6.06 -3.28 13.05
C PHE A 244 -6.82 -3.76 11.82
N ASN A 245 -6.78 -5.07 11.58
CA ASN A 245 -7.58 -5.74 10.56
C ASN A 245 -8.03 -7.13 11.02
N SER A 246 -8.87 -7.78 10.20
CA SER A 246 -9.34 -9.16 10.42
C SER A 246 -9.11 -10.08 9.21
N GLN A 247 -8.41 -9.60 8.17
CA GLN A 247 -8.28 -10.29 6.88
C GLN A 247 -6.93 -11.02 6.74
N TRP A 248 -5.92 -10.63 7.51
CA TRP A 248 -4.63 -11.30 7.57
C TRP A 248 -4.04 -11.18 8.98
N GLN A 249 -2.92 -11.86 9.23
CA GLN A 249 -2.21 -11.79 10.51
C GLN A 249 -1.70 -10.36 10.75
N THR A 250 -2.07 -9.79 11.89
CA THR A 250 -1.66 -8.43 12.26
C THR A 250 -0.22 -8.39 12.77
N ILE A 251 0.43 -7.26 12.56
CA ILE A 251 1.70 -6.90 13.19
C ILE A 251 1.56 -5.54 13.86
N GLU A 252 2.43 -5.24 14.83
CA GLU A 252 2.48 -3.95 15.51
C GLU A 252 3.68 -3.16 15.00
N PRO A 253 3.59 -2.46 13.84
CA PRO A 253 4.74 -1.82 13.25
C PRO A 253 5.30 -0.73 14.16
N ALA A 254 6.62 -0.55 14.12
CA ALA A 254 7.28 0.57 14.76
C ALA A 254 7.20 1.83 13.88
N TYR A 255 7.16 3.00 14.53
CA TYR A 255 7.08 4.30 13.87
C TYR A 255 8.42 5.05 13.98
N PRO A 256 8.81 5.84 12.96
CA PRO A 256 9.95 6.74 13.10
C PRO A 256 9.66 7.78 14.18
N ASN A 257 10.72 8.21 14.88
CA ASN A 257 10.60 9.31 15.82
C ASN A 257 10.22 10.60 15.08
N PRO A 258 9.13 11.31 15.46
CA PRO A 258 8.74 12.57 14.86
C PRO A 258 9.87 13.61 14.78
N GLY A 259 10.78 13.61 15.75
CA GLY A 259 11.96 14.49 15.77
C GLY A 259 12.93 14.26 14.61
N ASP A 260 12.99 13.04 14.07
CA ASP A 260 13.89 12.66 12.97
C ASP A 260 13.27 12.89 11.58
N ILE A 261 11.93 12.94 11.49
CA ILE A 261 11.19 13.11 10.22
C ILE A 261 11.38 14.52 9.63
N GLY A 262 11.55 15.53 10.48
CA GLY A 262 11.63 16.93 10.07
C GLY A 262 10.30 17.51 9.56
N GLY A 263 10.34 18.76 9.08
CA GLY A 263 9.13 19.50 8.65
C GLY A 263 8.90 19.55 7.13
N GLY A 264 9.76 18.92 6.33
CA GLY A 264 9.74 19.02 4.87
C GLY A 264 8.73 18.11 4.16
N SER A 265 8.74 18.13 2.84
CA SER A 265 7.94 17.23 2.00
C SER A 265 8.58 15.84 1.81
N SER A 266 9.90 15.73 2.02
CA SER A 266 10.65 14.48 1.97
C SER A 266 11.41 14.28 3.30
N PRO A 267 11.31 13.13 3.95
CA PRO A 267 12.10 12.85 5.15
C PRO A 267 13.59 12.72 4.79
N PRO A 268 14.51 13.06 5.71
CA PRO A 268 15.93 12.71 5.57
C PRO A 268 16.12 11.20 5.69
N ALA A 269 17.38 10.72 5.70
CA ALA A 269 17.65 9.36 6.13
C ALA A 269 17.21 9.18 7.58
N LEU A 270 16.39 8.16 7.85
CA LEU A 270 15.83 7.88 9.17
C LEU A 270 16.56 6.69 9.81
N PRO A 271 16.74 6.68 11.14
CA PRO A 271 17.19 5.49 11.86
C PRO A 271 16.16 4.36 11.77
N ASP A 272 16.48 3.19 12.32
CA ASP A 272 15.51 2.12 12.51
C ASP A 272 14.30 2.65 13.31
N PRO A 273 13.08 2.56 12.78
CA PRO A 273 11.87 2.94 13.51
C PRO A 273 11.73 2.11 14.78
N ASP A 274 11.48 2.77 15.91
CA ASP A 274 11.36 2.10 17.19
C ASP A 274 10.22 2.63 18.07
N CYS A 275 9.49 3.67 17.66
CA CYS A 275 8.41 4.25 18.46
C CYS A 275 7.17 3.34 18.44
N ALA A 276 6.49 3.19 19.58
CA ALA A 276 5.29 2.36 19.70
C ALA A 276 4.07 2.94 18.98
N SER A 277 4.05 4.25 18.73
CA SER A 277 3.00 4.91 17.94
C SER A 277 3.54 6.19 17.29
N PRO A 278 2.76 6.86 16.42
CA PRO A 278 3.19 8.11 15.78
C PRO A 278 3.66 9.21 16.76
N THR A 279 3.20 9.20 18.01
CA THR A 279 3.57 10.21 19.01
C THR A 279 4.07 9.62 20.33
N ASP A 280 4.29 8.30 20.41
CA ASP A 280 4.84 7.63 21.59
C ASP A 280 6.15 6.94 21.27
N CYS A 281 7.24 7.64 21.57
CA CYS A 281 8.61 7.13 21.47
C CYS A 281 9.21 6.77 22.83
N VAL A 282 8.42 6.87 23.91
CA VAL A 282 8.84 6.40 25.24
C VAL A 282 8.70 4.89 25.28
N ASN A 283 7.56 4.38 24.82
CA ASN A 283 7.39 2.96 24.57
C ASN A 283 8.00 2.61 23.20
N LYS A 284 8.65 1.44 23.15
CA LYS A 284 9.39 0.99 21.97
C LYS A 284 8.81 -0.29 21.38
N ARG A 285 8.86 -0.41 20.06
CA ARG A 285 8.51 -1.62 19.29
C ARG A 285 9.71 -2.06 18.43
N PRO A 286 9.92 -3.36 18.24
CA PRO A 286 10.91 -3.85 17.29
C PRO A 286 10.43 -3.64 15.86
N THR A 287 11.35 -3.72 14.90
CA THR A 287 11.01 -3.85 13.48
C THR A 287 10.61 -5.29 13.13
N HIS A 288 9.93 -5.45 11.99
CA HIS A 288 9.34 -6.72 11.56
C HIS A 288 9.92 -7.17 10.22
N VAL A 289 10.44 -8.39 10.18
CA VAL A 289 10.72 -9.08 8.92
C VAL A 289 9.43 -9.69 8.40
N THR A 290 9.12 -9.47 7.13
CA THR A 290 7.91 -10.02 6.49
C THR A 290 7.83 -11.54 6.68
N ALA A 291 6.65 -12.02 7.08
CA ALA A 291 6.42 -13.44 7.37
C ALA A 291 5.83 -14.20 6.18
N CYS A 292 5.55 -13.52 5.05
CA CYS A 292 4.93 -14.18 3.92
C CYS A 292 5.83 -15.19 3.24
N ASN A 293 5.18 -16.26 2.76
CA ASN A 293 5.80 -17.45 2.19
C ASN A 293 6.62 -17.12 0.94
N GLY A 294 7.87 -16.73 1.15
CA GLY A 294 8.93 -16.67 0.14
C GLY A 294 10.17 -17.48 0.53
N ASP A 295 10.25 -17.93 1.79
CA ASP A 295 11.35 -18.75 2.32
C ASP A 295 10.93 -20.24 2.44
N GLY A 296 10.16 -20.73 1.47
CA GLY A 296 9.79 -22.14 1.31
C GLY A 296 10.94 -23.02 0.79
N GLY A 297 12.09 -22.97 1.47
CA GLY A 297 13.24 -23.84 1.26
C GLY A 297 13.62 -24.51 2.57
N GLY A 298 12.85 -25.53 2.97
CA GLY A 298 13.20 -26.44 4.06
C GLY A 298 12.16 -26.52 5.16
N SER A 299 11.23 -27.47 5.03
CA SER A 299 10.54 -28.03 6.20
C SER A 299 11.56 -28.73 7.10
N GLY A 300 12.12 -28.01 8.06
CA GLY A 300 12.71 -28.57 9.27
C GLY A 300 11.69 -28.45 10.39
N SER A 301 10.99 -29.55 10.68
CA SER A 301 10.07 -29.69 11.81
C SER A 301 10.66 -29.17 13.11
N GLY A 302 9.80 -28.55 13.91
CA GLY A 302 10.11 -28.04 15.23
C GLY A 302 10.52 -29.10 16.25
N GLY A 303 11.06 -28.59 17.34
CA GLY A 303 11.40 -29.35 18.54
C GLY A 303 11.73 -28.41 19.69
N GLY A 304 10.72 -27.77 20.26
CA GLY A 304 10.82 -27.21 21.60
C GLY A 304 10.95 -28.34 22.62
N GLY A 305 11.89 -28.22 23.56
CA GLY A 305 12.08 -29.17 24.64
C GLY A 305 13.00 -28.61 25.72
N ALA A 306 12.40 -28.12 26.80
CA ALA A 306 13.07 -27.70 28.02
C ALA A 306 13.58 -28.90 28.84
N GLY A 307 14.69 -28.69 29.55
CA GLY A 307 14.94 -29.21 30.91
C GLY A 307 15.12 -30.71 31.12
N GLY A 308 16.35 -31.15 31.39
CA GLY A 308 16.62 -32.48 31.94
C GLY A 308 18.08 -32.67 32.32
N SER A 309 18.39 -32.49 33.61
CA SER A 309 19.61 -32.91 34.28
C SER A 309 19.65 -34.43 34.46
N GLY A 310 20.81 -35.07 34.27
CA GLY A 310 21.00 -36.47 34.68
C GLY A 310 22.16 -37.23 34.04
N ALA A 311 23.27 -37.28 34.76
CA ALA A 311 24.21 -38.40 34.97
C ALA A 311 24.56 -39.40 33.84
N GLY A 312 25.87 -39.51 33.58
CA GLY A 312 26.65 -40.74 33.84
C GLY A 312 26.60 -41.88 32.81
N GLY A 313 27.75 -42.19 32.20
CA GLY A 313 27.95 -43.43 31.45
C GLY A 313 29.32 -43.48 30.76
N GLU A 314 30.32 -44.01 31.46
CA GLU A 314 31.59 -44.49 30.90
C GLU A 314 31.36 -45.74 30.03
N GLY A 315 32.15 -45.95 28.97
CA GLY A 315 32.20 -47.26 28.31
C GLY A 315 32.75 -47.32 26.87
N ALA A 316 34.09 -47.36 26.78
CA ALA A 316 34.93 -48.18 25.88
C ALA A 316 34.59 -48.43 24.39
N GLY A 317 35.57 -48.11 23.54
CA GLY A 317 36.30 -49.11 22.74
C GLY A 317 35.86 -49.38 21.30
N GLY A 318 36.73 -49.09 20.33
CA GLY A 318 36.59 -49.57 18.95
C GLY A 318 37.60 -48.93 17.99
N GLU A 319 38.77 -49.56 17.87
CA GLU A 319 39.76 -49.29 16.83
C GLU A 319 39.25 -49.75 15.44
N GLY A 320 39.64 -49.04 14.38
CA GLY A 320 39.38 -49.45 13.00
C GLY A 320 40.07 -48.54 11.99
N ALA A 321 41.23 -49.00 11.49
CA ALA A 321 42.08 -48.36 10.50
C ALA A 321 41.47 -48.28 9.09
N GLY A 322 41.99 -47.36 8.26
CA GLY A 322 41.70 -47.32 6.83
C GLY A 322 42.39 -46.15 6.11
N ASP A 323 43.64 -46.37 5.72
CA ASP A 323 44.41 -45.58 4.74
C ASP A 323 43.71 -45.49 3.38
N GLY A 324 43.98 -44.40 2.64
CA GLY A 324 43.52 -44.26 1.26
C GLY A 324 43.98 -42.97 0.57
N SER A 325 45.27 -42.90 0.27
CA SER A 325 45.96 -41.88 -0.53
C SER A 325 45.55 -41.89 -2.01
N GLY A 326 45.59 -40.72 -2.66
CA GLY A 326 45.38 -40.57 -4.10
C GLY A 326 45.73 -39.18 -4.61
N ALA A 327 47.03 -38.97 -4.87
CA ALA A 327 47.58 -37.83 -5.61
C ALA A 327 47.35 -37.99 -7.13
N GLY A 328 47.37 -36.87 -7.86
CA GLY A 328 47.35 -36.85 -9.32
C GLY A 328 47.56 -35.44 -9.88
N ASP A 329 48.81 -35.16 -10.25
CA ASP A 329 49.39 -33.93 -10.79
C ASP A 329 48.98 -33.60 -12.25
N GLY A 330 49.28 -32.36 -12.66
CA GLY A 330 49.63 -32.02 -14.05
C GLY A 330 49.11 -30.65 -14.51
N SER A 331 49.79 -29.51 -14.30
CA SER A 331 50.95 -28.94 -15.02
C SER A 331 50.68 -28.38 -16.44
N GLY A 332 51.06 -27.10 -16.65
CA GLY A 332 51.47 -26.52 -17.95
C GLY A 332 50.58 -25.36 -18.44
N ALA A 333 50.93 -24.08 -18.36
CA ALA A 333 52.06 -23.31 -18.93
C ALA A 333 51.61 -22.40 -20.10
N GLY A 334 51.70 -21.08 -19.88
CA GLY A 334 52.35 -20.06 -20.72
C GLY A 334 51.88 -19.76 -22.15
N GLY A 335 51.73 -18.47 -22.47
CA GLY A 335 51.76 -17.96 -23.85
C GLY A 335 51.34 -16.50 -24.01
N GLU A 336 52.31 -15.59 -24.07
CA GLU A 336 52.19 -14.18 -24.44
C GLU A 336 52.06 -13.96 -25.97
N GLY A 337 51.64 -12.74 -26.35
CA GLY A 337 51.81 -12.15 -27.69
C GLY A 337 50.49 -12.04 -28.47
N GLY A 338 50.09 -10.91 -29.07
CA GLY A 338 50.81 -9.71 -29.46
C GLY A 338 50.38 -9.31 -30.88
N ALA A 339 49.72 -8.16 -31.01
CA ALA A 339 49.59 -7.29 -32.19
C ALA A 339 49.00 -7.84 -33.52
N GLY A 340 47.93 -7.17 -33.99
CA GLY A 340 48.13 -6.21 -35.07
C GLY A 340 47.27 -6.29 -36.34
N TRP A 341 46.38 -5.28 -36.49
CA TRP A 341 46.07 -4.48 -37.69
C TRP A 341 45.19 -5.07 -38.83
N GLY A 342 44.09 -4.34 -39.13
CA GLY A 342 43.84 -3.89 -40.50
C GLY A 342 42.38 -3.77 -40.98
N GLY A 343 41.78 -2.57 -40.85
CA GLY A 343 40.78 -1.96 -41.75
C GLY A 343 39.33 -2.48 -41.66
N GLY A 344 38.26 -1.68 -41.60
CA GLY A 344 38.06 -0.24 -41.87
C GLY A 344 36.80 -0.07 -42.72
N ALA A 345 35.88 0.81 -42.28
CA ALA A 345 34.70 1.42 -42.94
C ALA A 345 33.43 1.19 -42.08
N SER A 346 32.97 2.13 -41.26
CA SER A 346 32.34 3.45 -41.55
C SER A 346 30.84 3.37 -41.24
N GLY A 347 30.39 4.11 -40.23
CA GLY A 347 28.98 4.22 -39.86
C GLY A 347 28.79 4.87 -38.50
N GLU A 348 28.82 6.21 -38.51
CA GLU A 348 28.45 7.15 -37.43
C GLU A 348 27.03 6.83 -36.90
N GLY A 349 26.64 7.07 -35.65
CA GLY A 349 27.25 7.75 -34.52
C GLY A 349 26.26 7.78 -33.33
N GLY A 350 26.73 8.24 -32.17
CA GLY A 350 25.86 8.69 -31.06
C GLY A 350 25.85 7.79 -29.82
N GLY A 351 26.98 7.73 -29.11
CA GLY A 351 27.00 7.23 -27.73
C GLY A 351 26.38 8.25 -26.77
N GLY A 352 25.41 7.80 -25.97
CA GLY A 352 24.89 8.53 -24.80
C GLY A 352 25.51 7.95 -23.54
N GLY A 353 26.41 8.72 -22.93
CA GLY A 353 27.08 8.36 -21.69
C GLY A 353 26.14 8.30 -20.49
N ALA A 354 26.55 7.51 -19.50
CA ALA A 354 26.03 7.55 -18.15
C ALA A 354 26.16 8.97 -17.59
N GLY A 355 25.03 9.68 -17.52
CA GLY A 355 24.92 10.99 -16.89
C GLY A 355 24.81 10.83 -15.39
N ALA A 356 25.78 11.37 -14.66
CA ALA A 356 25.66 11.69 -13.26
C ALA A 356 24.43 12.58 -13.05
N PHE A 357 23.60 12.26 -12.05
CA PHE A 357 22.55 13.15 -11.57
C PHE A 357 23.22 14.34 -10.87
N ALA A 358 23.42 15.42 -11.62
CA ALA A 358 23.66 16.74 -11.05
C ALA A 358 22.39 17.16 -10.33
N ALA A 359 22.55 17.55 -9.06
CA ALA A 359 21.52 18.22 -8.30
C ALA A 359 21.29 19.60 -8.93
N ASP A 360 20.13 19.80 -9.55
CA ASP A 360 19.62 21.12 -9.86
C ASP A 360 18.78 21.61 -8.66
N ASP A 361 19.34 22.59 -7.96
CA ASP A 361 18.65 23.51 -7.05
C ASP A 361 17.62 24.32 -7.86
N ASP A 362 16.42 23.77 -8.04
CA ASP A 362 15.20 24.54 -8.31
C ASP A 362 13.97 23.68 -7.98
N GLY A 363 13.49 23.86 -6.74
CA GLY A 363 12.37 23.14 -6.13
C GLY A 363 11.01 23.43 -6.77
N ALA A 364 10.78 22.93 -7.98
CA ALA A 364 9.49 22.91 -8.64
C ALA A 364 9.10 21.48 -9.02
N VAL A 365 8.75 20.68 -8.01
CA VAL A 365 7.94 19.46 -8.22
C VAL A 365 6.60 19.91 -8.78
N ARG A 366 6.44 19.77 -10.10
CA ARG A 366 5.16 20.01 -10.77
C ARG A 366 4.12 19.06 -10.18
N GLY A 367 3.04 19.66 -9.67
CA GLY A 367 1.98 19.07 -8.87
C GLY A 367 1.58 17.64 -9.23
N PHE A 368 1.91 16.72 -8.34
CA PHE A 368 1.12 15.51 -8.14
C PHE A 368 -0.09 15.92 -7.29
N VAL A 369 -1.29 15.83 -7.87
CA VAL A 369 -2.54 15.86 -7.10
C VAL A 369 -2.59 14.54 -6.34
N SER A 370 -2.56 14.60 -5.02
CA SER A 370 -2.65 13.41 -4.17
C SER A 370 -4.08 12.88 -4.17
N CYS A 371 -4.22 11.56 -4.32
CA CYS A 371 -5.46 10.84 -4.04
C CYS A 371 -5.80 10.98 -2.54
N GLN A 372 -6.76 11.86 -2.21
CA GLN A 372 -7.53 11.73 -0.98
C GLN A 372 -8.84 11.02 -1.32
N CYS A 373 -8.87 9.71 -1.13
CA CYS A 373 -10.13 9.01 -0.93
C CYS A 373 -10.76 9.54 0.36
N HIS A 374 -11.66 10.52 0.24
CA HIS A 374 -12.44 11.04 1.34
C HIS A 374 -13.47 9.97 1.72
N ALA A 375 -13.10 9.08 2.67
CA ALA A 375 -14.09 8.37 3.44
C ALA A 375 -14.84 9.43 4.25
N THR A 376 -16.13 9.62 3.97
CA THR A 376 -16.98 10.63 4.62
C THR A 376 -17.01 10.39 6.13
N GLY A 377 -16.16 11.10 6.86
CA GLY A 377 -16.26 11.31 8.30
C GLY A 377 -17.35 12.34 8.56
N THR A 378 -18.24 12.01 9.49
CA THR A 378 -19.30 12.90 9.99
C THR A 378 -18.70 14.21 10.48
N SER A 379 -18.88 15.30 9.74
CA SER A 379 -18.70 16.65 10.25
C SER A 379 -19.84 16.95 11.21
N GLU A 380 -19.54 17.41 12.42
CA GLU A 380 -20.34 18.44 13.10
C GLU A 380 -19.58 19.02 14.31
N GLY A 381 -18.97 20.19 14.09
CA GLY A 381 -18.69 21.19 15.12
C GLY A 381 -19.88 22.15 15.28
N PRO A 382 -19.91 22.98 16.34
CA PRO A 382 -21.13 23.42 17.03
C PRO A 382 -21.80 24.66 16.40
N PRO A 383 -23.12 24.87 16.63
CA PRO A 383 -23.86 25.94 15.97
C PRO A 383 -23.74 27.27 16.72
N GLY A 384 -23.39 28.32 15.96
CA GLY A 384 -23.43 29.71 16.39
C GLY A 384 -24.31 30.57 15.48
N TRP A 385 -25.55 30.81 15.93
CA TRP A 385 -26.40 32.01 15.76
C TRP A 385 -26.87 32.53 14.36
N LEU A 386 -28.21 32.62 14.28
CA LEU A 386 -29.13 33.56 13.60
C LEU A 386 -29.26 33.68 12.06
N GLY A 387 -30.50 33.50 11.61
CA GLY A 387 -31.02 34.04 10.34
C GLY A 387 -32.51 33.72 10.13
N LEU A 388 -33.38 34.68 10.48
CA LEU A 388 -34.82 34.69 10.19
C LEU A 388 -35.14 34.48 8.71
N ALA A 389 -36.13 33.63 8.40
CA ALA A 389 -36.99 33.80 7.23
C ALA A 389 -38.36 33.14 7.46
N THR A 390 -39.37 33.99 7.58
CA THR A 390 -40.80 33.71 7.51
C THR A 390 -41.22 33.11 6.17
N PHE A 391 -42.07 32.08 6.19
CA PHE A 391 -43.01 31.82 5.11
C PHE A 391 -44.42 31.55 5.66
N ALA A 392 -45.35 32.38 5.19
CA ALA A 392 -46.78 32.27 5.40
C ALA A 392 -47.35 31.12 4.58
N ALA A 393 -48.21 30.30 5.19
CA ALA A 393 -49.13 29.44 4.47
C ALA A 393 -50.57 29.81 4.89
N LEU A 394 -51.21 30.61 4.05
CA LEU A 394 -52.65 30.84 4.03
C LEU A 394 -53.27 29.76 3.15
N ALA A 395 -54.06 28.86 3.75
CA ALA A 395 -55.07 28.09 3.05
C ALA A 395 -56.33 27.99 3.91
N SER A 396 -57.22 28.93 3.57
CA SER A 396 -58.67 29.04 3.72
C SER A 396 -59.54 27.80 4.02
N LEU A 397 -60.72 28.13 4.56
CA LEU A 397 -62.00 27.40 4.66
C LEU A 397 -62.14 26.57 5.95
N GLY A 398 -63.13 26.77 6.81
CA GLY A 398 -64.34 27.60 6.76
C GLY A 398 -65.33 27.05 7.79
N ALA A 399 -66.12 27.97 8.37
CA ALA A 399 -67.37 27.73 9.09
C ALA A 399 -67.33 27.00 10.45
N ARG A 400 -67.68 27.72 11.53
CA ARG A 400 -69.06 27.67 12.07
C ARG A 400 -69.25 28.63 13.25
N ARG A 401 -70.26 29.49 13.07
CA ARG A 401 -71.19 30.02 14.09
C ARG A 401 -71.05 29.43 15.50
N ARG A 402 -71.00 30.31 16.50
CA ARG A 402 -72.11 30.45 17.46
C ARG A 402 -72.03 31.77 18.22
N ARG A 403 -73.13 32.52 18.13
CA ARG A 403 -73.55 33.55 19.07
C ARG A 403 -73.54 32.97 20.50
N ARG A 404 -72.96 33.66 21.46
CA ARG A 404 -73.64 34.64 22.32
C ARG A 404 -72.60 35.43 23.11
#